data_AF-A0A1A9NIF6-F1
#
_entry.id   AF-A0A1A9NIF6-F1
#
_cell.length_a   1.000
_cell.length_b   1.000
_cell.length_c   1.000
_cell.angle_alpha   90.00
_cell.angle_beta   90.00
_cell.angle_gamma   90.00
#
_symmetry.space_group_name_H-M   'P 1'
#
loop_
_entity.id
_entity.type
_entity.pdbx_description
1 polymer ?
#
loop_
_entity_poly.entity_id
_entity_poly.type
_entity_poly.pdbx_seq_one_letter_code
_entity_poly.pdbx_strand_id
1 'polypeptide(L)'
;MPKPGTYKLERIFQVPAYQVLDSKGEVQPLSNYTQGKLTLLTFFYQRCSDVNGCPYAIGVFHSVKDKLEKHKMSQAVRLVNISFDPERDTPVMMAGLEKQMKGTSQPENRVEWNFVTTPSVNHLLPLIDAFGQNVDIELDPKTGDQTLTYQHVLKVFLIDEKGSVREIYSTSYLDAEILLNDIKTLLLEQKDILN
;
A
#
# COMPACT_ATOMS: atom_id res chain seq x y z
N MET A 1 -2.85 -21.21 -10.68
CA MET A 1 -1.77 -20.64 -9.84
C MET A 1 -0.95 -21.78 -9.24
N PRO A 2 0.38 -21.65 -9.11
CA PRO A 2 1.20 -22.63 -8.40
C PRO A 2 0.81 -22.71 -6.92
N LYS A 3 1.05 -23.86 -6.29
CA LYS A 3 0.76 -24.08 -4.88
C LYS A 3 1.61 -23.13 -4.01
N PRO A 4 1.08 -22.54 -2.92
CA PRO A 4 1.88 -21.72 -2.02
C PRO A 4 3.12 -22.46 -1.51
N GLY A 5 4.26 -21.76 -1.46
CA GLY A 5 5.54 -22.31 -1.00
C GLY A 5 6.28 -23.16 -2.04
N THR A 6 5.72 -23.44 -3.21
CA THR A 6 6.42 -24.19 -4.28
C THR A 6 7.18 -23.30 -5.26
N TYR A 7 7.19 -21.99 -5.03
CA TYR A 7 7.91 -21.00 -5.81
C TYR A 7 8.46 -19.94 -4.86
N LYS A 8 9.45 -19.20 -5.36
CA LYS A 8 10.14 -18.17 -4.59
C LYS A 8 9.80 -16.80 -5.15
N LEU A 9 9.42 -15.89 -4.27
CA LEU A 9 9.32 -14.47 -4.56
C LEU A 9 10.67 -13.83 -4.26
N GLU A 10 11.39 -13.33 -5.27
CA GLU A 10 12.72 -12.75 -5.02
C GLU A 10 12.64 -11.42 -4.27
N ARG A 11 13.77 -10.95 -3.72
CA ARG A 11 13.85 -9.61 -3.13
C ARG A 11 14.15 -8.62 -4.26
N ILE A 12 13.17 -7.79 -4.61
CA ILE A 12 13.28 -6.85 -5.73
C ILE A 12 14.09 -5.63 -5.29
N PHE A 13 13.62 -4.93 -4.25
CA PHE A 13 14.34 -3.81 -3.64
C PHE A 13 13.91 -3.63 -2.18
N GLN A 14 14.67 -2.82 -1.43
CA GLN A 14 14.35 -2.46 -0.05
C GLN A 14 13.53 -1.18 -0.01
N VAL A 15 12.43 -1.17 0.76
CA VAL A 15 11.67 0.08 1.00
C VAL A 15 12.62 1.15 1.58
N PRO A 16 12.63 2.38 1.02
CA PRO A 16 13.53 3.43 1.47
C PRO A 16 13.23 3.85 2.91
N ALA A 17 14.27 4.26 3.64
CA ALA A 17 14.08 5.00 4.87
C ALA A 17 13.47 6.37 4.53
N TYR A 18 12.22 6.58 4.91
CA TYR A 18 11.46 7.77 4.57
C TYR A 18 10.53 8.19 5.72
N GLN A 19 10.04 9.42 5.68
CA GLN A 19 9.07 9.95 6.64
C GLN A 19 7.75 10.25 5.95
N VAL A 20 6.65 9.90 6.60
CA VAL A 20 5.28 10.14 6.15
C VAL A 20 4.48 10.82 7.27
N LEU A 21 3.33 11.39 6.92
CA LEU A 21 2.35 11.87 7.88
C LEU A 21 1.27 10.80 8.06
N ASP A 22 1.00 10.45 9.31
CA ASP A 22 -0.09 9.56 9.65
C ASP A 22 -1.45 10.28 9.64
N SER A 23 -2.52 9.56 9.96
CA SER A 23 -3.88 10.10 10.01
C SER A 23 -4.13 11.10 11.14
N LYS A 24 -3.19 11.28 12.07
CA LYS A 24 -3.20 12.32 13.11
C LYS A 24 -2.37 13.54 12.71
N GLY A 25 -1.65 13.47 11.59
CA GLY A 25 -0.73 14.50 11.13
C GLY A 25 0.62 14.44 11.83
N GLU A 26 0.93 13.32 12.49
CA GLU A 26 2.22 13.10 13.12
C GLU A 26 3.22 12.56 12.10
N VAL A 27 4.47 13.04 12.20
CA VAL A 27 5.57 12.53 11.38
C VAL A 27 5.97 11.15 11.89
N GLN A 28 5.90 10.16 11.02
CA GLN A 28 6.22 8.77 11.32
C GLN A 28 7.22 8.21 10.31
N PRO A 29 8.16 7.35 10.72
CA PRO A 29 9.01 6.64 9.78
C PRO A 29 8.16 5.64 8.97
N LEU A 30 8.40 5.54 7.66
CA LEU A 30 7.68 4.64 6.75
C LEU A 30 7.83 3.15 7.17
N SER A 31 8.91 2.81 7.88
CA SER A 31 9.12 1.49 8.46
C SER A 31 8.00 1.06 9.41
N ASN A 32 7.33 2.00 10.08
CA ASN A 32 6.19 1.71 10.95
C ASN A 32 5.03 1.05 10.19
N TYR A 33 4.95 1.25 8.87
CA TYR A 33 3.90 0.70 8.00
C TYR A 33 4.40 -0.44 7.09
N THR A 34 5.72 -0.61 6.97
CA THR A 34 6.33 -1.52 5.98
C THR A 34 7.22 -2.60 6.58
N GLN A 35 7.41 -2.63 7.89
CA GLN A 35 8.18 -3.65 8.60
C GLN A 35 7.37 -4.29 9.73
N GLY A 36 7.81 -5.46 10.19
CA GLY A 36 7.22 -6.21 11.30
C GLY A 36 5.94 -6.98 10.97
N LYS A 37 5.36 -6.77 9.78
CA LYS A 37 4.20 -7.51 9.25
C LYS A 37 4.32 -7.57 7.72
N LEU A 38 3.72 -8.58 7.08
CA LEU A 38 3.56 -8.53 5.62
C LEU A 38 2.68 -7.34 5.26
N THR A 39 3.11 -6.54 4.29
CA THR A 39 2.37 -5.33 3.89
C THR A 39 2.00 -5.39 2.43
N LEU A 40 0.72 -5.19 2.12
CA LEU A 40 0.29 -4.76 0.80
C LEU A 40 0.23 -3.24 0.80
N LEU A 41 1.05 -2.61 -0.04
CA LEU A 41 1.15 -1.17 -0.17
C LEU A 41 0.72 -0.73 -1.55
N THR A 42 -0.10 0.32 -1.64
CA THR A 42 -0.39 1.00 -2.90
C THR A 42 -0.28 2.49 -2.71
N PHE A 43 0.00 3.21 -3.79
CA PHE A 43 -0.21 4.64 -3.81
C PHE A 43 -1.59 4.93 -4.41
N PHE A 44 -2.27 5.94 -3.90
CA PHE A 44 -3.65 6.26 -4.25
C PHE A 44 -3.86 7.77 -4.22
N TYR A 45 -4.97 8.27 -4.76
CA TYR A 45 -5.47 9.60 -4.43
C TYR A 45 -6.99 9.58 -4.46
N GLN A 46 -7.63 10.35 -3.58
CA GLN A 46 -9.06 10.19 -3.35
C GLN A 46 -9.93 10.58 -4.55
N ARG A 47 -9.50 11.56 -5.34
CA ARG A 47 -10.23 12.08 -6.51
C ARG A 47 -9.87 11.37 -7.82
N CYS A 48 -9.41 10.13 -7.75
CA CYS A 48 -9.10 9.33 -8.94
C CYS A 48 -10.38 9.08 -9.75
N SER A 49 -10.40 9.61 -10.98
CA SER A 49 -11.49 9.40 -11.94
C SER A 49 -11.30 8.13 -12.78
N ASP A 50 -10.14 7.47 -12.70
CA ASP A 50 -9.88 6.21 -13.39
C ASP A 50 -10.47 5.05 -12.59
N VAL A 51 -11.54 4.46 -13.14
CA VAL A 51 -12.22 3.29 -12.56
C VAL A 51 -11.31 2.07 -12.46
N ASN A 52 -10.27 1.96 -13.30
CA ASN A 52 -9.29 0.88 -13.28
C ASN A 52 -8.08 1.20 -12.38
N GLY A 53 -8.07 2.38 -11.76
CA GLY A 53 -7.02 2.85 -10.85
C GLY A 53 -7.37 2.59 -9.38
N CYS A 54 -7.51 3.66 -8.60
CA CYS A 54 -7.69 3.56 -7.14
C CYS A 54 -8.94 2.76 -6.72
N PRO A 55 -10.13 2.94 -7.33
CA PRO A 55 -11.32 2.15 -6.96
C PRO A 55 -11.10 0.64 -7.12
N TYR A 56 -10.36 0.23 -8.14
CA TYR A 56 -10.04 -1.18 -8.38
C TYR A 56 -9.13 -1.76 -7.28
N ALA A 57 -8.02 -1.08 -6.96
CA ALA A 57 -7.13 -1.53 -5.87
C ALA A 57 -7.83 -1.59 -4.51
N ILE A 58 -8.66 -0.59 -4.18
CA ILE A 58 -9.43 -0.59 -2.93
C ILE A 58 -10.41 -1.78 -2.90
N GLY A 59 -11.08 -2.10 -4.01
CA GLY A 59 -11.95 -3.27 -4.13
C GLY A 59 -11.20 -4.59 -3.92
N VAL A 60 -10.00 -4.73 -4.50
CA VAL A 60 -9.14 -5.90 -4.30
C VAL A 60 -8.68 -6.00 -2.83
N PHE A 61 -8.28 -4.88 -2.22
CA PHE A 61 -7.89 -4.83 -0.81
C PHE A 61 -9.03 -5.21 0.13
N HIS A 62 -10.28 -4.82 -0.16
CA HIS A 62 -11.45 -5.31 0.57
C HIS A 62 -11.59 -6.83 0.46
N SER A 63 -11.46 -7.39 -0.75
CA SER A 63 -11.55 -8.84 -0.96
C SER A 63 -10.44 -9.60 -0.20
N VAL A 64 -9.21 -9.08 -0.22
CA VAL A 64 -8.09 -9.64 0.55
C VAL A 64 -8.36 -9.55 2.04
N LYS A 65 -8.78 -8.38 2.55
CA LYS A 65 -9.15 -8.19 3.96
C LYS A 65 -10.19 -9.22 4.40
N ASP A 66 -11.32 -9.32 3.71
CA ASP A 66 -12.42 -10.20 4.11
C ASP A 66 -11.98 -11.67 4.16
N LYS A 67 -11.13 -12.10 3.22
CA LYS A 67 -10.56 -13.45 3.21
C LYS A 67 -9.57 -13.66 4.37
N LEU A 68 -8.69 -12.70 4.65
CA LEU A 68 -7.76 -12.77 5.79
C LEU A 68 -8.53 -12.88 7.11
N GLU A 69 -9.59 -12.08 7.28
CA GLU A 69 -10.43 -12.09 8.48
C GLU A 69 -11.21 -13.40 8.62
N LYS A 70 -11.74 -13.94 7.51
CA LYS A 70 -12.42 -15.24 7.49
C LYS A 70 -11.49 -16.40 7.87
N HIS A 71 -10.22 -16.33 7.48
CA HIS A 71 -9.24 -17.38 7.72
C HIS A 71 -8.39 -17.17 8.98
N LYS A 72 -8.71 -16.17 9.82
CA LYS A 72 -7.97 -15.82 11.05
C LYS A 72 -6.49 -15.50 10.78
N MET A 73 -6.22 -14.88 9.64
CA MET A 73 -4.89 -14.44 9.20
C MET A 73 -4.71 -12.92 9.32
N SER A 74 -5.67 -12.22 9.94
CA SER A 74 -5.70 -10.75 10.01
C SER A 74 -4.46 -10.13 10.64
N GLN A 75 -3.84 -10.83 11.59
CA GLN A 75 -2.66 -10.35 12.29
C GLN A 75 -1.36 -10.55 11.50
N ALA A 76 -1.38 -11.32 10.41
CA ALA A 76 -0.20 -11.60 9.60
C ALA A 76 0.05 -10.56 8.50
N VAL A 77 -0.96 -9.77 8.15
CA VAL A 77 -0.91 -8.85 7.01
C VAL A 77 -1.50 -7.49 7.40
N ARG A 78 -0.95 -6.42 6.85
CA ARG A 78 -1.55 -5.08 6.86
C ARG A 78 -1.69 -4.51 5.45
N LEU A 79 -2.62 -3.58 5.33
CA LEU A 79 -2.90 -2.85 4.09
C LEU A 79 -2.50 -1.39 4.30
N VAL A 80 -1.76 -0.81 3.37
CA VAL A 80 -1.26 0.56 3.47
C VAL A 80 -1.53 1.29 2.17
N ASN A 81 -2.11 2.49 2.26
CA ASN A 81 -2.25 3.38 1.12
C ASN A 81 -1.49 4.68 1.38
N ILE A 82 -0.65 5.08 0.43
CA ILE A 82 0.09 6.35 0.47
C ILE A 82 -0.54 7.32 -0.54
N SER A 83 -0.93 8.52 -0.09
CA SER A 83 -1.53 9.50 -1.00
C SER A 83 -0.54 10.06 -2.02
N PHE A 84 -1.01 10.24 -3.26
CA PHE A 84 -0.36 10.95 -4.36
C PHE A 84 -0.67 12.46 -4.39
N ASP A 85 -1.66 12.93 -3.63
CA ASP A 85 -2.15 14.31 -3.68
C ASP A 85 -2.10 14.94 -2.28
N PRO A 86 -0.90 15.14 -1.69
CA PRO A 86 -0.76 15.58 -0.30
C PRO A 86 -1.35 16.97 -0.03
N GLU A 87 -1.58 17.77 -1.07
CA GLU A 87 -2.25 19.07 -0.95
C GLU A 87 -3.73 18.95 -0.62
N ARG A 88 -4.37 17.86 -1.04
CA ARG A 88 -5.81 17.63 -0.88
C ARG A 88 -6.10 16.50 0.09
N ASP A 89 -5.31 15.44 0.06
CA ASP A 89 -5.45 14.25 0.89
C ASP A 89 -4.77 14.48 2.25
N THR A 90 -5.41 15.33 3.05
CA THR A 90 -4.95 15.73 4.39
C THR A 90 -5.00 14.58 5.41
N PRO A 91 -4.24 14.65 6.53
CA PRO A 91 -4.35 13.67 7.62
C PRO A 91 -5.78 13.43 8.12
N VAL A 92 -6.60 14.48 8.21
CA VAL A 92 -8.01 14.37 8.60
C VAL A 92 -8.81 13.51 7.61
N MET A 93 -8.53 13.63 6.32
CA MET A 93 -9.16 12.79 5.29
C MET A 93 -8.66 11.35 5.37
N MET A 94 -7.37 11.14 5.65
CA MET A 94 -6.82 9.80 5.91
C MET A 94 -7.52 9.12 7.09
N ALA A 95 -7.74 9.86 8.20
CA ALA A 95 -8.48 9.35 9.35
C ALA A 95 -9.94 8.97 8.99
N GLY A 96 -10.58 9.75 8.11
CA GLY A 96 -11.90 9.43 7.57
C GLY A 96 -11.91 8.12 6.78
N LEU A 97 -10.93 7.92 5.89
CA LEU A 97 -10.77 6.69 5.12
C LEU A 97 -10.50 5.49 6.03
N GLU A 98 -9.57 5.60 6.98
CA GLU A 98 -9.31 4.54 7.97
C GLU A 98 -10.57 4.16 8.74
N LYS A 99 -11.39 5.15 9.13
CA LYS A 99 -12.67 4.90 9.80
C LYS A 99 -13.65 4.14 8.90
N GLN A 100 -13.72 4.47 7.62
CA GLN A 100 -14.56 3.78 6.64
C GLN A 100 -14.11 2.33 6.42
N MET A 101 -12.79 2.08 6.37
CA MET A 101 -12.23 0.77 6.08
C MET A 101 -12.23 -0.22 7.26
N LYS A 102 -12.36 0.27 8.49
CA LYS A 102 -12.39 -0.57 9.71
C LYS A 102 -13.49 -1.65 9.68
N GLY A 103 -14.61 -1.40 9.02
CA GLY A 103 -15.73 -2.35 8.95
C GLY A 103 -16.31 -2.72 10.32
N THR A 104 -16.93 -3.90 10.41
CA THR A 104 -17.63 -4.40 11.63
C THR A 104 -16.92 -5.54 12.35
N SER A 105 -15.77 -6.00 11.84
CA SER A 105 -14.99 -7.10 12.43
C SER A 105 -14.47 -6.73 13.83
N GLN A 106 -14.44 -7.74 14.72
CA GLN A 106 -13.93 -7.58 16.08
C GLN A 106 -12.46 -7.14 16.07
N PRO A 107 -12.01 -6.32 17.04
CA PRO A 107 -10.66 -5.76 17.06
C PRO A 107 -9.55 -6.79 16.91
N GLU A 108 -9.65 -7.94 17.60
CA GLU A 108 -8.66 -9.01 17.57
C GLU A 108 -8.55 -9.72 16.21
N ASN A 109 -9.61 -9.65 15.40
CA ASN A 109 -9.66 -10.28 14.08
C ASN A 109 -9.62 -9.26 12.94
N ARG A 110 -9.31 -7.98 13.23
CA ARG A 110 -9.32 -6.91 12.23
C ARG A 110 -7.97 -6.81 11.52
N VAL A 111 -8.00 -6.69 10.20
CA VAL A 111 -6.81 -6.34 9.42
C VAL A 111 -6.49 -4.86 9.64
N GLU A 112 -5.24 -4.55 9.95
CA GLU A 112 -4.77 -3.17 9.99
C GLU A 112 -4.83 -2.58 8.58
N TRP A 113 -5.55 -1.47 8.42
CA TRP A 113 -5.65 -0.76 7.15
C TRP A 113 -5.35 0.72 7.36
N ASN A 114 -4.15 1.12 6.95
CA ASN A 114 -3.62 2.46 7.15
C ASN A 114 -3.70 3.32 5.90
N PHE A 115 -3.92 4.60 6.12
CA PHE A 115 -3.84 5.63 5.10
C PHE A 115 -2.88 6.71 5.59
N VAL A 116 -1.84 6.98 4.80
CA VAL A 116 -0.80 7.95 5.13
C VAL A 116 -0.62 8.92 3.96
N THR A 117 -0.11 10.10 4.26
CA THR A 117 0.19 11.15 3.27
C THR A 117 1.60 11.68 3.48
N THR A 118 2.00 12.71 2.74
CA THR A 118 3.27 13.41 2.94
C THR A 118 3.02 14.89 3.19
N PRO A 119 4.01 15.65 3.72
CA PRO A 119 3.81 17.07 3.98
C PRO A 119 3.56 17.95 2.73
N SER A 120 4.01 17.51 1.54
CA SER A 120 3.91 18.28 0.29
C SER A 120 4.31 17.42 -0.91
N VAL A 121 4.02 17.90 -2.13
CA VAL A 121 4.46 17.26 -3.38
C VAL A 121 5.98 17.06 -3.41
N ASN A 122 6.77 18.04 -2.94
CA ASN A 122 8.23 17.94 -2.88
C ASN A 122 8.73 16.80 -1.95
N HIS A 123 7.95 16.45 -0.93
CA HIS A 123 8.23 15.30 -0.06
C HIS A 123 7.66 14.00 -0.63
N LEU A 124 6.72 14.06 -1.55
CA LEU A 124 6.16 12.88 -2.18
C LEU A 124 7.05 12.38 -3.33
N LEU A 125 7.57 13.28 -4.16
CA LEU A 125 8.30 12.95 -5.38
C LEU A 125 9.48 11.97 -5.16
N PRO A 126 10.38 12.15 -4.17
CA PRO A 126 11.46 11.20 -3.94
C PRO A 126 10.96 9.81 -3.52
N LEU A 127 9.82 9.75 -2.83
CA LEU A 127 9.21 8.48 -2.43
C LEU A 127 8.59 7.76 -3.62
N ILE A 128 7.94 8.48 -4.54
CA ILE A 128 7.43 7.92 -5.80
C ILE A 128 8.57 7.32 -6.63
N ASP A 129 9.66 8.08 -6.81
CA ASP A 129 10.84 7.67 -7.56
C ASP A 129 11.51 6.42 -6.95
N ALA A 130 11.65 6.38 -5.62
CA ALA A 130 12.19 5.22 -4.91
C ALA A 130 11.35 3.94 -5.07
N PHE A 131 10.06 4.06 -5.37
CA PHE A 131 9.18 2.94 -5.71
C PHE A 131 9.09 2.67 -7.23
N GLY A 132 9.89 3.36 -8.04
CA GLY A 132 9.94 3.21 -9.50
C GLY A 132 8.60 3.52 -10.16
N GLN A 133 7.87 4.51 -9.63
CA GLN A 133 6.63 5.01 -10.21
C GLN A 133 6.91 6.27 -11.02
N ASN A 134 6.25 6.40 -12.17
CA ASN A 134 6.37 7.58 -13.01
C ASN A 134 5.16 8.48 -12.75
N VAL A 135 5.42 9.78 -12.61
CA VAL A 135 4.38 10.82 -12.57
C VAL A 135 4.74 11.93 -13.53
N ASP A 136 3.75 12.45 -14.26
CA ASP A 136 3.92 13.65 -15.05
C ASP A 136 3.73 14.86 -14.14
N ILE A 137 4.70 15.78 -14.15
CA ILE A 137 4.65 17.02 -13.37
C ILE A 137 4.26 18.16 -14.33
N GLU A 138 3.09 18.74 -14.12
CA GLU A 138 2.71 20.01 -14.72
C GLU A 138 3.09 21.16 -13.78
N LEU A 139 3.53 22.28 -14.34
CA LEU A 139 3.78 23.50 -13.58
C LEU A 139 2.61 24.44 -13.82
N ASP A 140 1.98 24.94 -12.76
CA ASP A 140 1.01 26.02 -12.86
C ASP A 140 1.71 27.25 -13.48
N PRO A 141 1.30 27.72 -14.68
CA PRO A 141 2.00 28.79 -15.36
C PRO A 141 1.85 30.16 -14.69
N LYS A 142 0.97 30.30 -13.69
CA LYS A 142 0.73 31.53 -12.93
C LYS A 142 1.45 31.53 -11.58
N THR A 143 1.44 30.41 -10.86
CA THR A 143 2.04 30.32 -9.51
C THR A 143 3.43 29.71 -9.52
N GLY A 144 3.76 28.91 -10.54
CA GLY A 144 4.99 28.11 -10.59
C GLY A 144 4.92 26.85 -9.72
N ASP A 145 3.78 26.56 -9.10
CA ASP A 145 3.60 25.36 -8.27
C ASP A 145 3.53 24.10 -9.13
N GLN A 146 3.98 22.98 -8.57
CA GLN A 146 3.93 21.68 -9.22
C GLN A 146 2.57 21.02 -9.00
N THR A 147 1.78 20.89 -10.06
CA THR A 147 0.57 20.08 -10.08
C THR A 147 0.86 18.76 -10.77
N LEU A 148 0.62 17.64 -10.09
CA LEU A 148 0.83 16.32 -10.67
C LEU A 148 -0.32 15.95 -11.61
N THR A 149 0.00 15.58 -12.86
CA THR A 149 -0.94 14.97 -13.78
C THR A 149 -0.80 13.46 -13.65
N TYR A 150 -1.76 12.87 -12.94
CA TYR A 150 -1.72 11.46 -12.56
C TYR A 150 -2.08 10.57 -13.76
N GLN A 151 -1.17 10.32 -14.69
CA GLN A 151 -1.23 9.14 -15.57
C GLN A 151 -0.82 7.91 -14.74
N HIS A 152 -1.63 7.57 -13.74
CA HIS A 152 -1.20 6.64 -12.71
C HIS A 152 -1.29 5.19 -13.21
N VAL A 153 -0.14 4.55 -13.45
CA VAL A 153 -0.07 3.10 -13.58
C VAL A 153 -0.23 2.51 -12.18
N LEU A 154 -1.44 2.02 -11.88
CA LEU A 154 -1.72 1.36 -10.61
C LEU A 154 -0.73 0.23 -10.35
N LYS A 155 0.00 0.34 -9.23
CA LYS A 155 0.89 -0.68 -8.71
C LYS A 155 0.55 -0.99 -7.26
N VAL A 156 0.51 -2.28 -6.94
CA VAL A 156 0.48 -2.79 -5.56
C VAL A 156 1.80 -3.50 -5.28
N PHE A 157 2.37 -3.26 -4.12
CA PHE A 157 3.64 -3.84 -3.68
C PHE A 157 3.37 -4.83 -2.54
N LEU A 158 3.85 -6.06 -2.65
CA LEU A 158 3.92 -7.00 -1.53
C LEU A 158 5.28 -6.84 -0.85
N ILE A 159 5.28 -6.50 0.42
CA ILE A 159 6.47 -6.22 1.22
C ILE A 159 6.55 -7.25 2.35
N ASP A 160 7.72 -7.84 2.57
CA ASP A 160 7.96 -8.75 3.69
C ASP A 160 8.23 -8.02 5.02
N GLU A 161 8.26 -8.76 6.14
CA GLU A 161 8.44 -8.18 7.48
C GLU A 161 9.76 -7.41 7.68
N LYS A 162 10.74 -7.63 6.80
CA LYS A 162 12.03 -6.93 6.81
C LYS A 162 12.01 -5.66 5.96
N GLY A 163 10.87 -5.35 5.33
CA GLY A 163 10.72 -4.18 4.46
C GLY A 163 11.27 -4.40 3.04
N SER A 164 11.49 -5.65 2.62
CA SER A 164 11.87 -5.94 1.23
C SER A 164 10.63 -6.12 0.37
N VAL A 165 10.57 -5.45 -0.78
CA VAL A 165 9.54 -5.69 -1.81
C VAL A 165 9.80 -7.05 -2.45
N ARG A 166 8.76 -7.87 -2.49
CA ARG A 166 8.77 -9.27 -2.96
C ARG A 166 7.97 -9.49 -4.24
N GLU A 167 7.01 -8.62 -4.53
CA GLU A 167 6.24 -8.61 -5.78
C GLU A 167 5.65 -7.22 -6.06
N ILE A 168 5.45 -6.90 -7.34
CA ILE A 168 4.83 -5.66 -7.83
C ILE A 168 3.71 -6.02 -8.82
N TYR A 169 2.46 -5.85 -8.41
CA TYR A 169 1.29 -6.15 -9.23
C TYR A 169 0.84 -4.92 -10.02
N SER A 170 0.76 -5.05 -11.34
CA SER A 170 0.04 -4.12 -12.21
C SER A 170 -1.46 -4.44 -12.26
N THR A 171 -2.27 -3.53 -12.79
CA THR A 171 -3.72 -3.74 -13.05
C THR A 171 -4.06 -5.12 -13.63
N SER A 172 -3.32 -5.60 -14.63
CA SER A 172 -3.59 -6.88 -15.31
C SER A 172 -3.39 -8.13 -14.44
N TYR A 173 -2.69 -8.01 -13.32
CA TYR A 173 -2.35 -9.12 -12.42
C TYR A 173 -2.77 -8.85 -10.96
N LEU A 174 -3.53 -7.78 -10.73
CA LEU A 174 -4.00 -7.40 -9.40
C LEU A 174 -5.31 -8.14 -9.09
N ASP A 175 -5.19 -9.38 -8.63
CA ASP A 175 -6.32 -10.22 -8.22
C ASP A 175 -6.15 -10.72 -6.78
N ALA A 176 -7.25 -10.75 -6.02
CA ALA A 176 -7.21 -11.11 -4.61
C ALA A 176 -6.70 -12.54 -4.34
N GLU A 177 -6.98 -13.50 -5.24
CA GLU A 177 -6.46 -14.86 -5.09
C GLU A 177 -4.96 -14.94 -5.35
N ILE A 178 -4.45 -14.18 -6.31
CA ILE A 178 -3.01 -14.07 -6.58
C ILE A 178 -2.30 -13.51 -5.33
N LEU A 179 -2.76 -12.35 -4.84
CA LEU A 179 -2.18 -11.69 -3.66
C LEU A 179 -2.18 -12.62 -2.44
N LEU A 180 -3.28 -13.34 -2.20
CA LEU A 180 -3.37 -14.30 -1.09
C LEU A 180 -2.47 -15.53 -1.27
N ASN A 181 -2.25 -15.97 -2.51
CA ASN A 181 -1.34 -17.07 -2.80
C ASN A 181 0.11 -16.66 -2.47
N ASP A 182 0.50 -15.46 -2.86
CA ASP A 182 1.84 -14.90 -2.59
C ASP A 182 2.06 -14.63 -1.10
N ILE A 183 1.06 -14.06 -0.41
CA ILE A 183 1.07 -13.92 1.06
C ILE A 183 1.29 -15.28 1.73
N LYS A 184 0.54 -16.32 1.34
CA LYS A 184 0.69 -17.67 1.91
C LYS A 184 2.10 -18.23 1.66
N THR A 185 2.67 -17.98 0.49
CA THR A 185 4.04 -18.38 0.17
C THR A 185 5.05 -17.73 1.11
N LEU A 186 4.97 -16.43 1.35
CA LEU A 186 5.88 -15.73 2.27
C LEU A 186 5.69 -16.18 3.73
N LEU A 187 4.46 -16.45 4.16
CA LEU A 187 4.20 -16.96 5.52
C LEU A 187 4.77 -18.38 5.74
N LEU A 188 4.84 -19.21 4.69
CA LEU A 188 5.49 -20.51 4.75
C LEU A 188 7.02 -20.36 4.81
N GLU A 189 7.59 -19.48 3.98
CA GLU A 189 9.03 -19.17 4.00
C GLU A 189 9.49 -18.71 5.40
N GLN A 190 8.71 -17.88 6.09
CA GLN A 190 9.03 -17.45 7.46
C GLN A 190 9.04 -18.61 8.47
N LYS A 191 8.06 -19.52 8.38
CA LYS A 191 8.00 -20.69 9.27
C LYS A 191 9.19 -21.61 9.05
N ASP A 192 9.63 -21.77 7.81
CA ASP A 192 10.80 -22.59 7.49
C ASP A 192 12.11 -21.96 8.00
N ILE A 193 12.17 -20.64 8.19
CA ILE A 193 13.32 -19.95 8.81
C ILE A 193 13.31 -20.06 10.35
N LEU A 194 12.13 -20.21 10.96
CA LEU A 194 11.96 -20.28 12.41
C LEU A 194 12.01 -21.70 13.00
N ASN A 195 11.97 -22.73 12.14
CA ASN A 195 12.11 -24.14 12.49
C ASN A 195 13.52 -24.64 12.18
#